data_AF-A0A1X0CNS2-F1
#
_entry.id   AF-A0A1X0CNS2-F1
#
_cell.length_a   1.000
_cell.length_b   1.000
_cell.length_c   1.000
_cell.angle_alpha   90.00
_cell.angle_beta   90.00
_cell.angle_gamma   90.00
#
_symmetry.space_group_name_H-M   'P 1'
#
loop_
_entity.id
_entity.type
_entity.pdbx_description
1 polymer ?
#
loop_
_entity_poly.entity_id
_entity_poly.type
_entity_poly.pdbx_seq_one_letter_code
_entity_poly.pdbx_strand_id
1 'polypeptide(L)'
;MGSLLALVVSLAGAPAAPAEPLTPLSPAEIEYLGQLRQVFSEYRDPAEFRSDGELLELGRYVCRQRDKGIVGAAATMTSPAISQLAFIHLCPS
;
A
#
# COMPACT_ATOMS: atom_id res chain seq x y z
N MET A 1 -22.12 -40.78 41.41
CA MET A 1 -21.11 -40.00 40.66
C MET A 1 -21.78 -39.52 39.39
N GLY A 2 -22.20 -38.24 39.35
CA GLY A 2 -23.03 -37.69 38.27
C GLY A 2 -22.16 -37.08 37.16
N SER A 3 -22.37 -37.52 35.92
CA SER A 3 -21.74 -36.95 34.73
C SER A 3 -22.39 -35.62 34.37
N LEU A 4 -21.60 -34.55 34.31
CA LEU A 4 -22.02 -33.25 33.78
C LEU A 4 -21.82 -33.24 32.25
N LEU A 5 -22.92 -33.09 31.52
CA LEU A 5 -22.96 -32.92 30.07
C LEU A 5 -22.40 -31.54 29.68
N ALA A 6 -21.38 -31.51 28.82
CA ALA A 6 -20.85 -30.28 28.25
C ALA A 6 -21.76 -29.81 27.08
N LEU A 7 -22.32 -28.61 27.22
CA LEU A 7 -23.14 -27.97 26.19
C LEU A 7 -22.22 -27.27 25.18
N VAL A 8 -22.12 -27.81 23.96
CA VAL A 8 -21.41 -27.17 22.84
C VAL A 8 -22.37 -26.19 22.18
N VAL A 9 -22.17 -24.90 22.40
CA VAL A 9 -22.85 -23.84 21.64
C VAL A 9 -22.17 -23.73 20.28
N SER A 10 -22.85 -24.19 19.23
CA SER A 10 -22.45 -23.93 17.85
C SER A 10 -22.72 -22.46 17.52
N LEU A 11 -21.70 -21.61 17.58
CA LEU A 11 -21.76 -20.29 16.95
C LEU A 11 -21.89 -20.50 15.45
N ALA A 12 -23.11 -20.35 14.92
CA ALA A 12 -23.34 -20.23 13.49
C ALA A 12 -22.69 -18.92 13.02
N GLY A 13 -21.44 -19.00 12.55
CA GLY A 13 -20.73 -17.87 11.99
C GLY A 13 -21.45 -17.36 10.74
N ALA A 14 -21.64 -16.05 10.66
CA ALA A 14 -22.11 -15.39 9.44
C ALA A 14 -21.21 -15.79 8.25
N PRO A 15 -21.75 -15.95 7.04
CA PRO A 15 -20.94 -16.27 5.88
C PRO A 15 -19.89 -15.17 5.70
N ALA A 16 -18.61 -15.56 5.72
CA ALA A 16 -17.52 -14.67 5.40
C ALA A 16 -17.79 -14.10 4.00
N ALA A 17 -17.89 -12.77 3.91
CA ALA A 17 -17.98 -12.11 2.61
C ALA A 17 -16.76 -12.55 1.78
N PRO A 18 -16.94 -12.98 0.52
CA PRO A 18 -15.81 -13.32 -0.33
C PRO A 18 -14.91 -12.08 -0.43
N ALA A 19 -13.68 -12.20 0.03
CA ALA A 19 -12.67 -11.16 -0.18
C ALA A 19 -12.54 -10.98 -1.70
N GLU A 20 -12.71 -9.75 -2.19
CA GLU A 20 -12.42 -9.45 -3.60
C GLU A 20 -11.02 -9.98 -3.92
N PRO A 21 -10.84 -10.69 -5.06
CA PRO A 21 -9.53 -11.20 -5.43
C PRO A 21 -8.53 -10.05 -5.46
N LEU A 22 -7.52 -10.11 -4.60
CA LEU A 22 -6.45 -9.13 -4.59
C LEU A 22 -5.81 -9.15 -5.98
N THR A 23 -6.00 -8.09 -6.75
CA THR A 23 -5.32 -7.95 -8.04
C THR A 23 -3.83 -7.98 -7.74
N PRO A 24 -3.06 -8.92 -8.32
CA PRO A 24 -1.64 -9.01 -8.03
C PRO A 24 -0.94 -7.72 -8.47
N LEU A 25 0.05 -7.29 -7.69
CA LEU A 25 0.87 -6.13 -8.02
C LEU A 25 1.62 -6.37 -9.33
N SER A 26 1.70 -5.33 -10.15
CA SER A 26 2.53 -5.34 -11.34
C SER A 26 4.02 -5.35 -10.97
N PRO A 27 4.91 -5.82 -11.86
CA PRO A 27 6.36 -5.78 -11.61
C PRO A 27 6.90 -4.38 -11.28
N ALA A 28 6.38 -3.34 -11.95
CA ALA A 28 6.77 -1.96 -11.72
C ALA A 28 6.36 -1.46 -10.32
N GLU A 29 5.18 -1.87 -9.84
CA GLU A 29 4.73 -1.54 -8.48
C GLU A 29 5.58 -2.23 -7.41
N ILE A 30 6.01 -3.47 -7.67
CA ILE A 30 6.92 -4.20 -6.77
C ILE A 30 8.28 -3.48 -6.71
N GLU A 31 8.82 -3.08 -7.86
CA GLU A 31 10.11 -2.37 -7.93
C GLU A 31 10.04 -1.00 -7.25
N TYR A 32 8.98 -0.24 -7.51
CA TYR A 32 8.70 1.04 -6.85
C TYR A 32 8.68 0.90 -5.32
N LEU A 33 7.95 -0.08 -4.79
CA LEU A 33 7.86 -0.32 -3.35
C LEU A 33 9.19 -0.77 -2.76
N GLY A 34 9.91 -1.65 -3.45
CA GLY A 34 11.23 -2.12 -3.03
C GLY A 34 12.23 -0.98 -2.89
N GLN A 35 12.31 -0.12 -3.92
CA GLN A 35 13.22 1.04 -3.90
C GLN A 35 12.80 2.08 -2.85
N LEU A 36 11.50 2.33 -2.66
CA LEU A 36 11.05 3.25 -1.61
C LEU A 36 11.45 2.78 -0.21
N ARG A 37 11.25 1.50 0.09
CA ARG A 37 11.64 0.94 1.40
C ARG A 37 13.13 1.06 1.64
N GLN A 38 13.94 0.79 0.61
CA GLN A 38 15.40 0.94 0.71
C GLN A 38 15.77 2.40 1.02
N VAL A 39 15.24 3.36 0.26
CA VAL A 39 15.51 4.78 0.47
C VAL A 39 15.04 5.22 1.85
N PHE A 40 13.81 4.90 2.25
CA PHE A 40 13.30 5.33 3.54
C PHE A 40 14.06 4.75 4.72
N SER A 41 14.48 3.48 4.63
CA SER A 41 15.30 2.86 5.67
C SER A 41 16.68 3.52 5.78
N GLU A 42 17.31 3.85 4.65
CA GLU A 42 18.62 4.51 4.61
C GLU A 42 18.57 5.91 5.24
N TYR A 43 17.53 6.70 4.93
CA TYR A 43 17.37 8.06 5.42
C TYR A 43 16.58 8.17 6.73
N ARG A 44 16.10 7.04 7.30
CA ARG A 44 15.18 6.98 8.44
C ARG A 44 13.98 7.90 8.27
N ASP A 45 13.42 7.91 7.07
CA ASP A 45 12.22 8.68 6.76
C ASP A 45 11.03 8.02 7.46
N PRO A 46 10.21 8.75 8.25
CA PRO A 46 9.04 8.17 8.91
C PRO A 46 8.01 7.60 7.92
N ALA A 47 8.09 7.92 6.63
CA ALA A 47 7.32 7.27 5.58
C ALA A 47 7.63 5.77 5.43
N GLU A 48 8.71 5.24 6.03
CA GLU A 48 9.00 3.79 6.07
C GLU A 48 7.91 2.98 6.78
N PHE A 49 7.15 3.59 7.69
CA PHE A 49 6.07 2.93 8.43
C PHE A 49 4.74 2.88 7.68
N ARG A 50 4.67 3.50 6.50
CA ARG A 50 3.48 3.46 5.65
C ARG A 50 3.29 2.07 5.08
N SER A 51 2.03 1.68 4.93
CA SER A 51 1.70 0.43 4.24
C SER A 51 2.03 0.52 2.76
N ASP A 52 2.28 -0.63 2.12
CA ASP A 52 2.51 -0.68 0.67
C ASP A 52 1.33 -0.10 -0.12
N GLY A 53 0.10 -0.33 0.35
CA GLY A 53 -1.10 0.25 -0.25
C GLY A 53 -1.08 1.78 -0.21
N GLU A 54 -0.72 2.37 0.93
CA GLU A 54 -0.60 3.83 1.07
C GLU A 54 0.51 4.39 0.17
N LEU A 55 1.66 3.73 0.10
CA LEU A 55 2.77 4.16 -0.76
C LEU A 55 2.41 4.11 -2.25
N LEU A 56 1.67 3.08 -2.68
CA LEU A 56 1.14 2.98 -4.03
C LEU A 56 0.11 4.06 -4.33
N GLU A 57 -0.79 4.34 -3.39
CA GLU A 57 -1.78 5.40 -3.55
C GLU A 57 -1.13 6.77 -3.72
N LEU A 58 -0.13 7.09 -2.91
CA LEU A 58 0.65 8.32 -3.01
C LEU A 58 1.42 8.42 -4.33
N GLY A 59 2.03 7.32 -4.79
CA GLY A 59 2.72 7.28 -6.08
C GLY A 59 1.75 7.52 -7.25
N ARG A 60 0.60 6.85 -7.25
CA ARG A 60 -0.46 7.05 -8.24
C ARG A 60 -1.04 8.47 -8.18
N TYR A 61 -1.16 9.04 -6.98
CA TYR A 61 -1.56 10.44 -6.81
C TYR A 61 -0.56 11.39 -7.48
N VAL A 62 0.74 11.21 -7.26
CA VAL A 62 1.78 12.01 -7.92
C VAL A 62 1.68 11.91 -9.44
N CYS A 63 1.46 10.72 -9.99
CA CYS A 63 1.26 10.54 -11.44
C CYS A 63 0.05 11.34 -11.96
N ARG A 64 -1.10 11.27 -11.27
CA ARG A 64 -2.30 12.06 -11.65
C ARG A 64 -2.07 13.57 -11.58
N GLN A 65 -1.22 14.04 -10.67
CA GLN A 65 -0.90 15.47 -10.55
C GLN A 65 0.02 15.92 -11.68
N ARG A 66 0.99 15.08 -12.08
CA ARG A 66 1.83 15.34 -13.25
C ARG A 66 1.02 15.47 -14.53
N ASP A 67 0.01 14.62 -14.72
CA ASP A 67 -0.87 14.70 -15.90
C ASP A 67 -1.65 16.03 -15.98
N LYS A 68 -1.76 16.75 -14.85
CA LYS A 68 -2.33 18.11 -14.77
C LYS A 68 -1.27 19.22 -14.84
N GLY A 69 -0.01 18.89 -15.10
CA GLY A 69 1.12 19.82 -15.09
C GLY A 69 1.65 20.19 -13.71
N ILE A 70 1.21 19.52 -12.65
CA ILE A 70 1.67 19.76 -11.27
C ILE A 70 2.77 18.75 -10.94
N VAL A 71 4.01 19.23 -10.85
CA VAL A 71 5.20 18.37 -10.70
C VAL A 71 6.03 18.77 -9.49
N GLY A 72 6.54 17.77 -8.78
CA GLY A 72 7.51 17.92 -7.70
C GLY A 72 6.91 17.79 -6.31
N ALA A 73 7.76 17.35 -5.38
CA ALA A 73 7.39 17.01 -4.00
C ALA A 73 6.70 18.14 -3.23
N ALA A 74 7.14 19.39 -3.41
CA ALA A 74 6.54 20.55 -2.77
C ALA A 74 5.12 20.84 -3.29
N ALA A 75 4.85 20.56 -4.55
CA ALA A 75 3.54 20.77 -5.15
C ALA A 75 2.54 19.66 -4.81
N THR A 76 3.04 18.44 -4.57
CA THR A 76 2.23 17.26 -4.21
C THR A 76 2.18 17.00 -2.71
N MET A 77 2.94 17.73 -1.89
CA MET A 77 3.09 17.51 -0.45
C MET A 77 3.48 16.06 -0.10
N THR A 78 4.22 15.41 -1.00
CA THR A 78 4.76 14.05 -0.83
C THR A 78 6.27 14.10 -0.61
N SER A 79 6.88 12.99 -0.16
CA SER A 79 8.33 12.96 -0.06
C SER A 79 8.99 13.04 -1.45
N PRO A 80 10.20 13.61 -1.54
CA PRO A 80 10.96 13.61 -2.79
C PRO A 80 11.19 12.20 -3.37
N ALA A 81 11.37 11.19 -2.50
CA ALA A 81 11.55 9.80 -2.91
C ALA A 81 10.28 9.25 -3.57
N ILE A 82 9.10 9.48 -2.97
CA ILE A 82 7.81 9.07 -3.55
C ILE A 82 7.64 9.67 -4.93
N SER A 83 7.89 10.98 -5.06
CA SER A 83 7.66 11.67 -6.33
C SER A 83 8.58 11.17 -7.44
N GLN A 84 9.89 11.09 -7.16
CA GLN A 84 10.87 10.67 -8.15
C GLN A 84 10.66 9.22 -8.59
N LEU A 85 10.47 8.31 -7.63
CA LEU A 85 10.28 6.89 -7.95
C LEU A 85 8.95 6.62 -8.64
N ALA A 86 7.89 7.37 -8.33
CA ALA A 86 6.62 7.25 -9.05
C ALA A 86 6.76 7.64 -10.53
N PHE A 87 7.51 8.71 -10.84
CA PHE A 87 7.76 9.11 -12.23
C PHE A 87 8.61 8.12 -13.03
N ILE A 88 9.50 7.39 -12.36
CA ILE A 88 10.34 6.37 -12.99
C ILE A 88 9.54 5.09 -13.24
N HIS A 89 8.83 4.60 -12.23
CA HIS A 89 8.27 3.25 -12.24
C HIS A 89 6.79 3.19 -12.58
N LEU A 90 5.97 4.09 -12.02
CA LEU A 90 4.51 3.98 -12.11
C LEU A 90 3.92 4.73 -13.29
N CYS A 91 4.56 5.83 -13.69
CA CYS A 91 4.13 6.62 -14.82
C CYS A 91 5.32 7.10 -15.66
N PRO A 92 6.12 6.20 -16.26
CA PRO A 92 7.08 6.62 -17.26
C PRO A 92 6.34 7.31 -18.42
N SER A 93 6.88 8.45 -18.87
CA SER A 93 6.35 9.23 -20.01
C SER A 93 6.55 8.51 -21.34
#